data_AF-A0A0K0E0S0-F1
#
_entry.id   AF-A0A0K0E0S0-F1
#
_cell.length_a   1.000
_cell.length_b   1.000
_cell.length_c   1.000
_cell.angle_alpha   90.00
_cell.angle_beta   90.00
_cell.angle_gamma   90.00
#
_symmetry.space_group_name_H-M   'P 1'
#
loop_
_entity.id
_entity.type
_entity.pdbx_description
1 polymer ?
#
loop_
_entity_poly.entity_id
_entity_poly.type
_entity_poly.pdbx_seq_one_letter_code
_entity_poly.pdbx_strand_id
1 'polypeptide(L)'
;MERHKWQCGTSVLDKFLAFKVAHMSCTTRQISKINDCCTVHDSCYEKKKLSKEKCDTLMQDCFEAAVSVETGSKRSTCRALMDGFEAAVDLFGDSAYGNAK
;
A
#
# COMPACT_ATOMS: atom_id res chain seq x y z
N MET A 1 3.42 9.40 -11.52
CA MET A 1 2.17 9.65 -10.77
C MET A 1 2.30 10.98 -10.03
N GLU A 2 1.21 11.73 -9.93
CA GLU A 2 1.20 13.02 -9.22
C GLU A 2 0.85 12.80 -7.74
N ARG A 3 1.47 13.58 -6.84
CA ARG A 3 1.32 13.47 -5.38
C ARG A 3 -0.14 13.42 -4.91
N HIS A 4 -1.03 14.24 -5.48
CA HIS A 4 -2.42 14.35 -5.03
C HIS A 4 -3.27 13.11 -5.34
N LYS A 5 -2.76 12.19 -6.17
CA LYS A 5 -3.42 10.91 -6.49
C LYS A 5 -2.97 9.78 -5.58
N TRP A 6 -1.94 10.00 -4.78
CA TRP A 6 -1.41 8.99 -3.86
C TRP A 6 -2.37 8.76 -2.69
N GLN A 7 -2.76 7.50 -2.48
CA GLN A 7 -3.73 7.08 -1.48
C GLN A 7 -3.13 6.27 -0.34
N CYS A 8 -1.94 5.65 -0.51
CA CYS A 8 -1.35 4.88 0.58
C CYS A 8 -0.95 5.77 1.77
N GLY A 9 -1.52 5.50 2.94
CA GLY A 9 -1.33 6.25 4.17
C GLY A 9 -2.65 6.79 4.71
N THR A 10 -2.69 7.09 6.00
CA THR A 10 -3.94 7.49 6.68
C THR A 10 -4.13 9.01 6.68
N SER A 11 -3.13 9.76 7.13
CA SER A 11 -3.17 11.23 7.16
C SER A 11 -2.50 11.85 5.92
N VAL A 12 -2.73 13.15 5.69
CA VAL A 12 -2.08 13.90 4.61
C VAL A 12 -0.55 13.86 4.73
N LEU A 13 -0.03 13.95 5.96
CA LEU A 13 1.41 13.89 6.21
C LEU A 13 1.96 12.50 5.92
N ASP A 14 1.26 11.45 6.36
CA ASP A 14 1.68 10.06 6.11
C ASP A 14 1.64 9.73 4.62
N LYS A 15 0.58 10.13 3.92
CA LYS A 15 0.49 10.02 2.46
C LYS A 15 1.65 10.73 1.77
N PHE A 16 2.02 11.93 2.22
CA PHE A 16 3.16 12.65 1.65
C PHE A 16 4.50 11.92 1.87
N LEU A 17 4.76 11.46 3.10
CA LEU A 17 5.99 10.73 3.42
C LEU A 17 6.06 9.41 2.67
N ALA A 18 4.96 8.63 2.69
CA ALA A 18 4.80 7.40 1.92
C ALA A 18 5.10 7.61 0.42
N PHE A 19 4.53 8.66 -0.17
CA PHE A 19 4.77 9.00 -1.57
C PHE A 19 6.26 9.30 -1.85
N LYS A 20 6.92 10.05 -0.97
CA LYS A 20 8.34 10.39 -1.11
C LYS A 20 9.23 9.14 -1.01
N VAL A 21 8.98 8.28 -0.03
CA VAL A 21 9.75 7.04 0.13
C VAL A 21 9.51 6.09 -1.04
N ALA A 22 8.26 5.97 -1.52
CA ALA A 22 7.94 5.19 -2.71
C ALA A 22 8.71 5.67 -3.95
N HIS A 23 8.83 6.98 -4.16
CA HIS A 23 9.63 7.53 -5.25
C HIS A 23 11.14 7.25 -5.16
N MET A 24 11.68 7.06 -3.96
CA MET A 24 13.09 6.70 -3.77
C MET A 24 13.30 5.19 -4.00
N SER A 25 12.39 4.36 -3.49
CA SER A 25 12.55 2.91 -3.43
C SER A 25 12.04 2.17 -4.66
N CYS A 26 11.04 2.71 -5.37
CA CYS A 26 10.33 2.02 -6.44
C CYS A 26 10.46 2.76 -7.78
N THR A 27 10.15 2.10 -8.89
CA THR A 27 9.97 2.75 -10.20
C THR A 27 8.59 3.37 -10.32
N THR A 28 8.39 4.31 -11.26
CA THR A 28 7.08 4.91 -11.52
C THR A 28 5.99 3.88 -11.82
N ARG A 29 6.34 2.76 -12.46
CA ARG A 29 5.41 1.69 -12.81
C ARG A 29 4.97 0.88 -11.59
N GLN A 30 5.91 0.58 -10.68
CA GLN A 30 5.60 -0.04 -9.39
C GLN A 30 4.73 0.89 -8.53
N ILE A 31 5.12 2.16 -8.42
CA ILE A 31 4.41 3.18 -7.62
C ILE A 31 2.94 3.30 -8.02
N SER A 32 2.64 3.32 -9.33
CA SER A 32 1.26 3.38 -9.80
C SER A 32 0.44 2.17 -9.32
N LYS A 33 1.01 0.96 -9.43
CA LYS A 33 0.33 -0.27 -9.01
C LYS A 33 0.15 -0.35 -7.50
N ILE A 34 1.15 0.05 -6.73
CA ILE A 34 1.07 0.12 -5.26
C ILE A 34 -0.06 1.05 -4.83
N ASN A 35 -0.20 2.21 -5.50
CA ASN A 35 -1.27 3.13 -5.22
C ASN A 35 -2.66 2.52 -5.45
N ASP A 36 -2.81 1.76 -6.54
CA ASP A 36 -4.05 1.06 -6.87
C ASP A 36 -4.36 0.00 -5.79
N CYS A 37 -3.34 -0.74 -5.32
CA CYS A 37 -3.48 -1.70 -4.23
C CYS A 37 -4.03 -1.06 -2.95
N CYS A 38 -3.48 0.08 -2.53
CA CYS A 38 -3.98 0.81 -1.35
C CYS A 38 -5.41 1.30 -1.54
N THR A 39 -5.74 1.81 -2.73
CA THR A 39 -7.11 2.26 -3.04
C THR A 39 -8.12 1.10 -2.93
N VAL A 40 -7.74 -0.09 -3.40
CA VAL A 40 -8.57 -1.30 -3.30
C VAL A 40 -8.68 -1.79 -1.86
N HIS A 41 -7.59 -1.74 -1.09
CA HIS A 41 -7.55 -2.12 0.33
C HIS A 41 -8.44 -1.22 1.19
N ASP A 42 -8.31 0.11 1.06
CA ASP A 42 -9.16 1.08 1.74
C ASP A 42 -10.64 0.82 1.40
N SER A 43 -10.95 0.63 0.12
CA SER A 43 -12.33 0.30 -0.30
C SER A 43 -12.82 -1.06 0.26
N CYS A 44 -11.94 -2.03 0.45
CA CYS A 44 -12.25 -3.31 1.07
C CYS A 44 -12.63 -3.11 2.56
N TYR A 45 -11.84 -2.29 3.27
CA TYR A 45 -12.08 -1.90 4.65
C TYR A 45 -13.41 -1.16 4.82
N GLU A 46 -13.68 -0.16 3.98
CA GLU A 46 -14.94 0.62 3.99
C GLU A 46 -16.16 -0.26 3.74
N LYS A 47 -16.09 -1.17 2.76
CA LYS A 47 -17.23 -2.01 2.37
C LYS A 47 -17.61 -3.04 3.44
N LYS A 48 -16.70 -3.42 4.34
CA LYS A 48 -16.94 -4.41 5.41
C LYS A 48 -17.52 -5.75 4.94
N LYS A 49 -17.31 -6.13 3.67
CA LYS A 49 -17.83 -7.38 3.09
C LYS A 49 -16.91 -8.57 3.35
N LEU A 50 -15.64 -8.31 3.63
CA LEU A 50 -14.61 -9.29 3.95
C LEU A 50 -14.05 -8.96 5.34
N SER A 51 -13.44 -9.95 6.01
CA SER A 51 -12.69 -9.67 7.23
C SER A 51 -11.45 -8.82 6.93
N LYS A 52 -10.94 -8.13 7.95
CA LYS A 52 -9.64 -7.42 7.91
C LYS A 52 -8.57 -8.31 7.27
N GLU A 53 -8.35 -9.50 7.81
CA GLU A 53 -7.31 -10.42 7.34
C GLU A 53 -7.45 -10.75 5.84
N LYS A 54 -8.68 -10.92 5.33
CA LYS A 54 -8.89 -11.14 3.90
C LYS A 54 -8.56 -9.91 3.07
N CYS A 55 -8.92 -8.71 3.53
CA CYS A 55 -8.53 -7.48 2.85
C CYS A 55 -7.01 -7.31 2.87
N ASP A 56 -6.34 -7.60 3.98
CA ASP A 56 -4.89 -7.47 4.14
C ASP A 56 -4.14 -8.49 3.27
N THR A 57 -4.57 -9.75 3.22
CA THR A 57 -4.00 -10.76 2.31
C THR A 57 -4.14 -10.33 0.85
N LEU A 58 -5.31 -9.79 0.45
CA LEU A 58 -5.48 -9.27 -0.92
C LEU A 58 -4.56 -8.08 -1.21
N MET A 59 -4.29 -7.23 -0.22
CA MET A 59 -3.32 -6.14 -0.34
C MET A 59 -1.89 -6.66 -0.51
N GLN A 60 -1.48 -7.64 0.31
CA GLN A 60 -0.16 -8.28 0.23
C GLN A 60 0.06 -8.93 -1.14
N ASP A 61 -0.90 -9.71 -1.64
CA ASP A 61 -0.83 -10.30 -2.99
C ASP A 61 -0.74 -9.23 -4.09
N CYS A 62 -1.45 -8.11 -3.91
CA CYS A 62 -1.39 -6.99 -4.83
C CYS A 62 0.00 -6.30 -4.79
N PHE A 63 0.58 -6.11 -3.62
CA PHE A 63 1.93 -5.57 -3.46
C PHE A 63 2.98 -6.50 -4.05
N GLU A 64 2.88 -7.82 -3.87
CA GLU A 64 3.74 -8.81 -4.53
C GLU A 64 3.73 -8.63 -6.05
N ALA A 65 2.53 -8.54 -6.63
CA ALA A 65 2.36 -8.34 -8.06
C ALA A 65 2.92 -6.98 -8.50
N ALA A 66 2.70 -5.92 -7.71
CA ALA A 66 3.18 -4.57 -8.00
C ALA A 66 4.71 -4.47 -7.96
N VAL A 67 5.35 -5.15 -7.01
CA VAL A 67 6.81 -5.20 -6.87
C VAL A 67 7.45 -6.02 -8.00
N SER A 68 6.86 -7.17 -8.34
CA SER A 68 7.38 -8.12 -9.34
C SER A 68 7.32 -7.66 -10.80
N VAL A 69 6.72 -6.50 -11.04
CA VAL A 69 6.66 -5.80 -12.33
C VAL A 69 8.05 -5.35 -12.83
N GLU A 70 8.99 -5.20 -11.91
CA GLU A 70 10.39 -4.86 -12.17
C GLU A 70 11.31 -5.96 -11.62
N THR A 71 12.58 -5.94 -12.05
CA THR A 71 13.60 -6.89 -11.61
C THR A 71 14.81 -6.16 -11.02
N GLY A 72 15.78 -6.92 -10.50
CA GLY A 72 17.02 -6.38 -9.95
C GLY A 72 16.83 -5.55 -8.68
N SER A 73 17.70 -4.56 -8.47
CA SER A 73 17.77 -3.78 -7.24
C SER A 73 16.46 -3.03 -6.93
N LYS A 74 15.76 -2.52 -7.94
CA LYS A 74 14.48 -1.81 -7.76
C LYS A 74 13.36 -2.72 -7.28
N ARG A 75 13.35 -4.02 -7.65
CA ARG A 75 12.43 -4.99 -7.04
C ARG A 75 12.71 -5.10 -5.55
N SER A 76 13.97 -5.27 -5.16
CA SER A 76 14.36 -5.47 -3.75
C SER A 76 14.11 -4.24 -2.89
N THR A 77 14.49 -3.04 -3.35
CA THR A 77 14.24 -1.81 -2.58
C THR A 77 12.76 -1.50 -2.45
N CYS A 78 11.98 -1.78 -3.50
CA CYS A 78 10.54 -1.59 -3.45
C CYS A 78 9.85 -2.63 -2.56
N ARG A 79 10.29 -3.89 -2.59
CA ARG A 79 9.85 -4.93 -1.65
C ARG A 79 10.02 -4.48 -0.20
N ALA A 80 11.23 -4.05 0.17
CA ALA A 80 11.51 -3.65 1.54
C ALA A 80 10.58 -2.52 2.03
N LEU A 81 10.15 -1.63 1.12
CA LEU A 81 9.13 -0.63 1.44
C LEU A 81 7.75 -1.27 1.66
N MET A 82 7.35 -2.23 0.82
CA MET A 82 6.05 -2.90 0.96
C MET A 82 5.98 -3.71 2.25
N ASP A 83 7.05 -4.42 2.63
CA ASP A 83 7.14 -5.13 3.91
C ASP A 83 6.90 -4.17 5.09
N GLY A 84 7.37 -2.93 4.98
CA GLY A 84 7.09 -1.87 5.96
C GLY A 84 5.63 -1.42 6.01
N PHE A 85 4.95 -1.32 4.86
CA PHE A 85 3.51 -1.04 4.84
C PHE A 85 2.70 -2.21 5.40
N GLU A 86 3.06 -3.44 5.06
CA GLU A 86 2.41 -4.65 5.56
C GLU A 86 2.53 -4.71 7.10
N ALA A 87 3.72 -4.47 7.64
CA ALA A 87 3.92 -4.38 9.09
C ALA A 87 3.09 -3.25 9.74
N ALA A 88 2.93 -2.10 9.06
CA ALA A 88 2.09 -1.02 9.57
C ALA A 88 0.60 -1.41 9.59
N VAL A 89 0.11 -2.12 8.57
CA VAL A 89 -1.26 -2.64 8.52
C VAL A 89 -1.47 -3.75 9.55
N ASP A 90 -0.47 -4.58 9.83
CA ASP A 90 -0.57 -5.57 10.90
C ASP A 90 -0.67 -4.91 12.27
N LEU A 91 0.09 -3.85 12.53
CA LEU A 91 0.09 -3.14 13.81
C LEU A 91 -1.15 -2.27 14.04
N PHE A 92 -1.63 -1.59 13.00
CA PHE A 92 -2.68 -0.55 13.12
C PHE A 92 -3.98 -0.90 12.40
N GLY A 93 -4.00 -1.98 11.64
CA GLY A 93 -5.11 -2.34 10.76
C GLY A 93 -6.39 -2.70 11.49
N ASP A 94 -6.34 -3.21 12.73
CA ASP A 94 -7.57 -3.46 13.51
C ASP A 94 -8.33 -2.17 13.78
N SER A 95 -7.61 -1.13 14.18
CA SER A 95 -8.17 0.20 14.41
C SER A 95 -8.64 0.84 13.10
N ALA A 96 -7.81 0.76 12.05
CA ALA A 96 -8.15 1.32 10.74
C ALA A 96 -9.37 0.64 10.13
N TYR A 97 -9.41 -0.70 10.13
CA TYR A 97 -10.56 -1.47 9.70
C TYR A 97 -11.77 -1.08 10.53
N GLY A 98 -11.71 -1.15 11.86
CA GLY A 98 -12.81 -0.81 12.77
C GLY A 98 -13.46 0.55 12.47
N ASN A 99 -12.65 1.55 12.11
CA ASN A 99 -13.09 2.92 11.88
C ASN A 99 -13.40 3.28 10.41
N ALA A 100 -13.15 2.38 9.45
CA ALA A 100 -13.43 2.63 8.03
C ALA A 100 -14.95 2.81 7.77
N LYS A 101 -15.30 3.77 6.92
CA LYS A 101 -16.69 4.18 6.61
C LYS A 101 -16.86 4.52 5.14
#